data_AF-A0A8K0RFH6-F1
#
_entry.id   AF-A0A8K0RFH6-F1
#
_cell.length_a   1.000
_cell.length_b   1.000
_cell.length_c   1.000
_cell.angle_alpha   90.00
_cell.angle_beta   90.00
_cell.angle_gamma   90.00
#
_symmetry.space_group_name_H-M   'P 1'
#
loop_
_entity.id
_entity.type
_entity.pdbx_description
1 polymer ?
#
loop_
_entity_poly.entity_id
_entity_poly.type
_entity_poly.pdbx_seq_one_letter_code
_entity_poly.pdbx_strand_id
1 'polypeptide(L)'
;MSLTGAYNSVKRALSTAPPNDAYLRWDAPNVESPKPDEEEKAYKIGQTMNKMQQHNFDQHRHAFRATHVKTQCIVKGTMKVMPDLPNHLQQGLFKTSGKMYDVAVRYANEPVFLQADQEPGPRGLGLRIFGVKGTRLEGADQDAETEDFFFNNAPMIELTDIGTCLEIMELREKYFHSPVKLAAATKLRTDAIKQNYYGHMALFPVLDEMKNHAETVKSSDSREPLRDWLTEHFTSNGAKYEFKIQLGTSPEHHPTEDGSVVWDEATAPYQTIATIEFPPQDALGAERRAFREDRMRLSPWDALEEHKPLGSINRLRKIVYDMSRDKREGVNATPTHRVNNKINTVGLTMLLRLLSLISALHSATANPTPNDDRRAAEVGRAIVTNQCDAPLYLWSVGSSIGPQQVINKDQSYSEVFRRDPVSGGIALKITAVPGGLFQPNVSQTIFAYNLDQATNTIWYDMSDVFGDGFVGRRMTVKPTDPNCQSIGWPFGRPPAGSQVKNCQGKTDLELTFCTGHCLPSWSPCGNNAPGDNRVCCTHCIGSHHCVAAPNV
;
A
#
# COMPACT_ATOMS: atom_id res chain seq x y z
N MET A 1 -17.47 19.33 -29.86
CA MET A 1 -16.59 18.15 -29.86
C MET A 1 -15.18 18.61 -30.19
N SER A 2 -14.17 18.33 -29.36
CA SER A 2 -12.78 18.67 -29.71
C SER A 2 -12.31 17.82 -30.89
N LEU A 3 -11.35 18.31 -31.68
CA LEU A 3 -10.73 17.57 -32.79
C LEU A 3 -10.20 16.20 -32.33
N THR A 4 -9.67 16.11 -31.11
CA THR A 4 -9.25 14.86 -30.47
C THR A 4 -10.43 13.93 -30.15
N GLY A 5 -11.57 14.47 -29.70
CA GLY A 5 -12.77 13.69 -29.43
C GLY A 5 -13.43 13.13 -30.71
N ALA A 6 -13.39 13.91 -31.80
CA ALA A 6 -13.84 13.46 -33.11
C ALA A 6 -12.89 12.41 -33.69
N TYR A 7 -11.56 12.62 -33.60
CA TYR A 7 -10.54 11.66 -34.03
C TYR A 7 -10.66 10.31 -33.30
N ASN A 8 -10.80 10.33 -31.98
CA ASN A 8 -10.96 9.10 -31.17
C ASN A 8 -12.31 8.41 -31.40
N SER A 9 -13.36 9.14 -31.77
CA SER A 9 -14.66 8.55 -32.13
C SER A 9 -14.62 7.92 -33.52
N VAL A 10 -13.96 8.56 -34.48
CA VAL A 10 -13.74 8.03 -35.84
C VAL A 10 -12.82 6.81 -35.82
N LYS A 11 -11.74 6.82 -35.01
CA LYS A 11 -10.87 5.65 -34.80
C LYS A 11 -11.63 4.48 -34.15
N ARG A 12 -12.50 4.77 -33.17
CA ARG A 12 -13.42 3.77 -32.57
C ARG A 12 -14.42 3.18 -33.58
N ALA A 13 -14.90 3.98 -34.52
CA ALA A 13 -15.84 3.54 -35.54
C ALA A 13 -15.17 2.76 -36.69
N LEU A 14 -13.87 2.92 -36.90
CA LEU A 14 -13.12 2.32 -38.01
C LEU A 14 -12.31 1.06 -37.65
N SER A 15 -12.05 0.80 -36.36
CA SER A 15 -11.41 -0.46 -35.94
C SER A 15 -12.47 -1.49 -35.57
N THR A 16 -12.92 -2.27 -36.55
CA THR A 16 -13.70 -3.48 -36.28
C THR A 16 -12.76 -4.55 -35.75
N ALA A 17 -13.04 -5.09 -34.58
CA ALA A 17 -12.32 -6.24 -34.03
C ALA A 17 -12.20 -7.35 -35.10
N PRO A 18 -11.04 -8.02 -35.22
CA PRO A 18 -10.88 -9.16 -36.14
C PRO A 18 -11.96 -10.23 -35.92
N PRO A 19 -12.29 -11.03 -36.95
CA PRO A 19 -13.20 -12.16 -36.76
C PRO A 19 -12.62 -13.17 -35.75
N ASN A 20 -13.50 -13.91 -35.06
CA ASN A 20 -13.12 -14.73 -33.90
C ASN A 20 -12.01 -15.77 -34.19
N ASP A 21 -11.93 -16.27 -35.42
CA ASP A 21 -10.95 -17.26 -35.87
C ASP A 21 -9.56 -16.65 -36.16
N ALA A 22 -9.43 -15.33 -36.16
CA ALA A 22 -8.15 -14.64 -36.34
C ALA A 22 -7.32 -14.56 -35.04
N TYR A 23 -7.90 -14.82 -33.88
CA TYR A 23 -7.20 -14.71 -32.60
C TYR A 23 -6.34 -15.93 -32.30
N LEU A 24 -5.16 -15.68 -31.74
CA LEU A 24 -4.27 -16.75 -31.28
C LEU A 24 -4.81 -17.37 -29.99
N ARG A 25 -4.75 -18.70 -29.93
CA ARG A 25 -4.88 -19.41 -28.67
C ARG A 25 -3.61 -19.24 -27.85
N TRP A 26 -3.75 -19.25 -26.52
CA TRP A 26 -2.61 -19.13 -25.60
C TRP A 26 -1.57 -20.25 -25.75
N ASP A 27 -1.98 -21.42 -26.24
CA ASP A 27 -1.16 -22.62 -26.46
C ASP A 27 -0.67 -22.76 -27.91
N ALA A 28 -0.90 -21.77 -28.77
CA ALA A 28 -0.44 -21.82 -30.15
C ALA A 28 1.12 -21.75 -30.24
N PRO A 29 1.73 -22.37 -31.26
CA PRO A 29 3.17 -22.30 -31.47
C PRO A 29 3.69 -20.85 -31.47
N ASN A 30 4.86 -20.63 -30.87
CA ASN A 30 5.54 -19.34 -30.76
C ASN A 30 4.81 -18.27 -29.92
N VAL A 31 3.66 -18.58 -29.29
CA VAL A 31 3.03 -17.65 -28.35
C VAL A 31 3.87 -17.49 -27.08
N GLU A 32 4.39 -18.57 -26.52
CA GLU A 32 5.42 -18.53 -25.47
C GLU A 32 6.73 -19.12 -26.01
N SER A 33 7.87 -18.59 -25.56
CA SER A 33 9.20 -19.13 -25.88
C SER A 33 10.12 -19.05 -24.66
N PRO A 34 9.88 -19.89 -23.63
CA PRO A 34 10.65 -19.84 -22.39
C PRO A 34 12.13 -20.17 -22.63
N LYS A 35 13.03 -19.36 -22.07
CA LYS A 35 14.47 -19.60 -22.10
C LYS A 35 14.90 -20.54 -20.96
N PRO A 36 15.93 -21.41 -21.14
CA PRO A 36 16.35 -22.35 -20.10
C PRO A 36 16.86 -21.71 -18.79
N ASP A 37 17.31 -20.46 -18.84
CA ASP A 37 17.91 -19.74 -17.71
C ASP A 37 16.95 -18.78 -17.00
N GLU A 38 15.65 -18.79 -17.35
CA GLU A 38 14.67 -17.87 -16.76
C GLU A 38 14.49 -18.07 -15.26
N GLU A 39 14.44 -19.33 -14.80
CA GLU A 39 14.24 -19.64 -13.40
C GLU A 39 15.42 -19.15 -12.54
N GLU A 40 16.66 -19.39 -12.99
CA GLU A 40 17.87 -18.89 -12.32
C GLU A 40 17.84 -17.36 -12.21
N LYS A 41 17.55 -16.66 -13.32
CA LYS A 41 17.43 -15.21 -13.33
C LYS A 41 16.31 -14.72 -12.42
N ALA A 42 15.17 -15.42 -12.37
CA ALA A 42 14.05 -15.06 -11.51
C ALA A 42 14.43 -15.12 -10.03
N TYR A 43 15.15 -16.15 -9.60
CA TYR A 43 15.68 -16.23 -8.23
C TYR A 43 16.67 -15.11 -7.94
N LYS A 44 17.56 -14.77 -8.88
CA LYS A 44 18.54 -13.69 -8.74
C LYS A 44 17.86 -12.31 -8.62
N ILE A 45 16.82 -12.08 -9.41
CA ILE A 45 15.95 -10.89 -9.31
C ILE A 45 15.27 -10.86 -7.95
N GLY A 46 14.66 -11.97 -7.51
CA GLY A 46 14.01 -12.06 -6.21
C GLY A 46 14.95 -11.80 -5.03
N GLN A 47 16.20 -12.28 -5.09
CA GLN A 47 17.22 -11.97 -4.09
C GLN A 47 17.57 -10.48 -4.08
N THR A 48 17.71 -9.86 -5.25
CA THR A 48 17.98 -8.43 -5.39
C THR A 48 16.82 -7.59 -4.85
N MET A 49 15.57 -7.99 -5.13
CA MET A 49 14.36 -7.42 -4.55
C MET A 49 14.34 -7.52 -3.02
N ASN A 50 14.72 -8.67 -2.46
CA ASN A 50 14.79 -8.86 -1.01
C ASN A 50 15.83 -7.94 -0.34
N LYS A 51 16.95 -7.62 -1.02
CA LYS A 51 17.92 -6.61 -0.56
C LYS A 51 17.31 -5.22 -0.53
N MET A 52 16.57 -4.82 -1.57
CA MET A 52 15.86 -3.54 -1.59
C MET A 52 14.77 -3.45 -0.52
N GLN A 53 14.05 -4.54 -0.24
CA GLN A 53 13.14 -4.59 0.91
C GLN A 53 13.88 -4.46 2.24
N GLN A 54 15.09 -5.01 2.35
CA GLN A 54 15.94 -4.81 3.53
C GLN A 54 16.38 -3.35 3.65
N HIS A 55 16.80 -2.68 2.58
CA HIS A 55 17.13 -1.25 2.60
C HIS A 55 15.95 -0.40 3.09
N ASN A 56 14.74 -0.68 2.59
CA ASN A 56 13.54 -0.01 3.09
C ASN A 56 13.31 -0.29 4.58
N PHE A 57 13.48 -1.53 5.04
CA PHE A 57 13.36 -1.84 6.46
C PHE A 57 14.45 -1.16 7.30
N ASP A 58 15.67 -1.06 6.81
CA ASP A 58 16.75 -0.38 7.52
C ASP A 58 16.48 1.13 7.65
N GLN A 59 15.80 1.73 6.66
CA GLN A 59 15.44 3.14 6.64
C GLN A 59 14.10 3.49 7.31
N HIS A 60 13.13 2.57 7.28
CA HIS A 60 11.74 2.86 7.65
C HIS A 60 11.20 1.89 8.70
N ARG A 61 12.01 0.91 9.10
CA ARG A 61 11.67 -0.14 10.08
C ARG A 61 10.42 -0.94 9.72
N HIS A 62 10.11 -0.94 8.43
CA HIS A 62 9.01 -1.66 7.83
C HIS A 62 9.45 -2.20 6.47
N ALA A 63 9.30 -3.51 6.26
CA ALA A 63 9.54 -4.12 4.97
C ALA A 63 8.27 -3.96 4.12
N PHE A 64 8.33 -3.02 3.17
CA PHE A 64 7.29 -2.87 2.16
C PHE A 64 7.40 -3.97 1.10
N ARG A 65 6.51 -3.93 0.10
CA ARG A 65 6.64 -4.73 -1.14
C ARG A 65 7.93 -4.36 -1.87
N ALA A 66 8.51 -5.31 -2.61
CA ALA A 66 9.77 -5.11 -3.34
C ALA A 66 9.73 -3.96 -4.36
N THR A 67 8.59 -3.82 -5.03
CA THR A 67 8.21 -2.64 -5.81
C THR A 67 6.83 -2.20 -5.32
N HIS A 68 6.32 -1.10 -5.85
CA HIS A 68 5.05 -0.54 -5.47
C HIS A 68 4.98 -0.17 -3.98
N VAL A 69 6.09 0.37 -3.45
CA VAL A 69 6.32 0.56 -2.01
C VAL A 69 5.24 1.42 -1.37
N LYS A 70 4.97 2.60 -1.92
CA LYS A 70 4.01 3.55 -1.34
C LYS A 70 2.58 3.21 -1.77
N THR A 71 1.69 2.93 -0.81
CA THR A 71 0.23 2.90 -1.05
C THR A 71 -0.32 4.32 -1.17
N GLN A 72 -1.15 4.57 -2.18
CA GLN A 72 -1.88 5.83 -2.32
C GLN A 72 -3.27 5.76 -1.71
N CYS A 73 -4.07 4.76 -2.09
CA CYS A 73 -5.35 4.49 -1.46
C CYS A 73 -5.81 3.06 -1.73
N ILE A 74 -6.79 2.60 -0.96
CA ILE A 74 -7.39 1.27 -1.06
C ILE A 74 -8.91 1.41 -1.04
N VAL A 75 -9.54 1.07 -2.16
CA VAL A 75 -10.98 1.22 -2.37
C VAL A 75 -11.65 -0.12 -2.64
N LYS A 76 -12.91 -0.22 -2.25
CA LYS A 76 -13.77 -1.40 -2.45
C LYS A 76 -14.90 -1.01 -3.39
N GLY A 77 -15.32 -1.92 -4.26
CA GLY A 77 -16.33 -1.63 -5.26
C GLY A 77 -16.94 -2.89 -5.83
N THR A 78 -17.57 -2.74 -6.99
CA THR A 78 -18.11 -3.87 -7.74
C THR A 78 -17.61 -3.86 -9.17
N MET A 79 -17.50 -5.05 -9.77
CA MET A 79 -17.23 -5.23 -11.19
C MET A 79 -18.39 -5.97 -11.83
N LYS A 80 -18.88 -5.43 -12.96
CA LYS A 80 -19.92 -6.02 -13.78
C LYS A 80 -19.34 -6.49 -15.12
N VAL A 81 -19.42 -7.78 -15.40
CA VAL A 81 -19.13 -8.33 -16.74
C VAL A 81 -20.12 -7.74 -17.73
N MET A 82 -19.65 -7.29 -18.90
CA MET A 82 -20.53 -6.70 -19.90
C MET A 82 -21.61 -7.70 -20.35
N PRO A 83 -22.85 -7.25 -20.61
CA PRO A 83 -23.84 -8.07 -21.28
C PRO A 83 -23.41 -8.37 -22.72
N ASP A 84 -23.86 -9.50 -23.25
CA ASP A 84 -23.74 -9.87 -24.67
C ASP A 84 -22.31 -9.82 -25.22
N LEU A 85 -21.33 -10.22 -24.40
CA LEU A 85 -19.94 -10.33 -24.85
C LEU A 85 -19.82 -11.29 -26.03
N PRO A 86 -19.05 -10.95 -27.08
CA PRO A 86 -18.67 -11.89 -28.13
C PRO A 86 -18.10 -13.19 -27.56
N ASN A 87 -18.37 -14.33 -28.21
CA ASN A 87 -17.97 -15.66 -27.73
C ASN A 87 -16.47 -15.77 -27.40
N HIS A 88 -15.59 -15.10 -28.15
CA HIS A 88 -14.15 -15.12 -27.91
C HIS A 88 -13.71 -14.38 -26.63
N LEU A 89 -14.58 -13.51 -26.07
CA LEU A 89 -14.32 -12.79 -24.81
C LEU A 89 -14.99 -13.46 -23.60
N GLN A 90 -15.87 -14.44 -23.80
CA GLN A 90 -16.52 -15.19 -22.73
C GLN A 90 -15.58 -16.27 -22.16
N GLN A 91 -14.48 -15.85 -21.53
CA GLN A 91 -13.46 -16.74 -20.97
C GLN A 91 -13.32 -16.57 -19.45
N GLY A 92 -13.01 -17.67 -18.75
CA GLY A 92 -12.83 -17.69 -17.29
C GLY A 92 -13.93 -16.96 -16.52
N LEU A 93 -13.55 -15.95 -15.75
CA LEU A 93 -14.47 -15.17 -14.91
C LEU A 93 -15.46 -14.30 -15.71
N PHE A 94 -15.18 -14.05 -16.99
CA PHE A 94 -16.01 -13.24 -17.91
C PHE A 94 -17.04 -14.07 -18.69
N LYS A 95 -17.11 -15.39 -18.47
CA LYS A 95 -18.09 -16.30 -19.12
C LYS A 95 -19.55 -15.93 -18.89
N THR A 96 -19.88 -15.44 -17.70
CA THR A 96 -21.27 -15.17 -17.32
C THR A 96 -21.62 -13.72 -17.60
N SER A 97 -22.37 -13.50 -18.68
CA SER A 97 -22.96 -12.21 -19.06
C SER A 97 -23.63 -11.52 -17.86
N GLY A 98 -23.30 -10.25 -17.64
CA GLY A 98 -23.91 -9.43 -16.59
C GLY A 98 -23.52 -9.79 -15.14
N LYS A 99 -22.61 -10.74 -14.93
CA LYS A 99 -22.21 -11.18 -13.59
C LYS A 99 -21.55 -10.06 -12.79
N MET A 100 -21.96 -9.94 -11.53
CA MET A 100 -21.42 -8.98 -10.57
C MET A 100 -20.41 -9.66 -9.64
N TYR A 101 -19.30 -8.97 -9.40
CA TYR A 101 -18.24 -9.38 -8.48
C TYR A 101 -17.93 -8.26 -7.50
N ASP A 102 -17.66 -8.60 -6.23
CA ASP A 102 -17.04 -7.66 -5.29
C ASP A 102 -15.56 -7.50 -5.67
N VAL A 103 -15.04 -6.28 -5.53
CA VAL A 103 -13.62 -5.99 -5.84
C VAL A 103 -12.96 -5.11 -4.78
N ALA A 104 -11.63 -5.24 -4.67
CA ALA A 104 -10.80 -4.33 -3.87
C ALA A 104 -9.55 -3.90 -4.65
N VAL A 105 -9.35 -2.59 -4.79
CA VAL A 105 -8.22 -1.99 -5.51
C VAL A 105 -7.24 -1.32 -4.55
N ARG A 106 -5.95 -1.42 -4.86
CA ARG A 106 -4.87 -0.63 -4.26
C ARG A 106 -4.21 0.22 -5.34
N TYR A 107 -4.22 1.54 -5.17
CA TYR A 107 -3.41 2.48 -5.93
C TYR A 107 -2.04 2.63 -5.25
N ALA A 108 -0.95 2.70 -6.00
CA ALA A 108 0.41 2.73 -5.45
C ALA A 108 1.42 3.48 -6.34
N ASN A 109 2.54 3.91 -5.77
CA ASN A 109 3.72 4.34 -6.54
C ASN A 109 4.63 3.13 -6.76
N GLU A 110 5.00 2.85 -8.02
CA GLU A 110 5.84 1.70 -8.42
C GLU A 110 7.24 1.63 -7.82
N PRO A 111 7.98 2.72 -7.54
CA PRO A 111 9.40 2.62 -7.20
C PRO A 111 9.74 1.70 -6.04
N VAL A 112 11.01 1.28 -6.01
CA VAL A 112 11.59 0.34 -5.02
C VAL A 112 11.81 0.98 -3.65
N PHE A 113 11.60 2.29 -3.50
CA PHE A 113 11.75 3.04 -2.25
C PHE A 113 10.52 3.92 -1.98
N LEU A 114 10.37 4.36 -0.73
CA LEU A 114 9.28 5.25 -0.33
C LEU A 114 9.45 6.65 -0.94
N GLN A 115 8.91 6.83 -2.14
CA GLN A 115 9.03 8.07 -2.92
C GLN A 115 7.95 9.09 -2.55
N ALA A 116 8.33 10.37 -2.45
CA ALA A 116 7.38 11.48 -2.37
C ALA A 116 6.59 11.63 -3.68
N ASP A 117 5.35 12.12 -3.63
CA ASP A 117 4.49 12.18 -4.82
C ASP A 117 4.91 13.26 -5.81
N GLN A 118 5.72 14.21 -5.36
CA GLN A 118 6.32 15.27 -6.16
C GLN A 118 7.35 14.75 -7.14
N GLU A 119 7.93 13.59 -6.84
CA GLU A 119 8.89 12.97 -7.72
C GLU A 119 8.16 12.19 -8.83
N PRO A 120 8.57 12.38 -10.10
CA PRO A 120 8.05 11.59 -11.21
C PRO A 120 8.30 10.09 -10.98
N GLY A 121 7.33 9.27 -11.37
CA GLY A 121 7.50 7.84 -11.38
C GLY A 121 6.24 7.10 -11.86
N PRO A 122 6.35 5.81 -12.16
CA PRO A 122 5.19 4.99 -12.51
C PRO A 122 4.27 4.82 -11.31
N ARG A 123 3.01 4.52 -11.59
CA ARG A 123 1.94 4.24 -10.63
C ARG A 123 1.32 2.89 -10.98
N GLY A 124 1.00 2.12 -9.95
CA GLY A 124 0.37 0.81 -10.10
C GLY A 124 -1.02 0.76 -9.50
N LEU A 125 -1.83 -0.18 -9.99
CA LEU A 125 -3.16 -0.51 -9.52
C LEU A 125 -3.27 -2.02 -9.39
N GLY A 126 -3.39 -2.51 -8.15
CA GLY A 126 -3.64 -3.92 -7.87
C GLY A 126 -5.13 -4.17 -7.60
N LEU A 127 -5.80 -4.89 -8.48
CA LEU A 127 -7.20 -5.28 -8.41
C LEU A 127 -7.33 -6.71 -7.90
N ARG A 128 -8.11 -6.92 -6.84
CA ARG A 128 -8.59 -8.25 -6.43
C ARG A 128 -10.07 -8.36 -6.73
N ILE A 129 -10.48 -9.49 -7.31
CA ILE A 129 -11.86 -9.87 -7.59
C ILE A 129 -12.23 -11.04 -6.68
N PHE A 130 -13.38 -10.99 -6.02
CA PHE A 130 -13.85 -12.00 -5.08
C PHE A 130 -15.02 -12.82 -5.64
N GLY A 131 -15.16 -14.08 -5.21
CA GLY A 131 -16.20 -15.00 -5.68
C GLY A 131 -15.92 -15.60 -7.07
N VAL A 132 -14.64 -15.66 -7.46
CA VAL A 132 -14.20 -16.21 -8.74
C VAL A 132 -14.09 -17.72 -8.61
N LYS A 133 -14.97 -18.46 -9.31
CA LYS A 133 -15.01 -19.93 -9.30
C LYS A 133 -14.55 -20.48 -10.64
N GLY A 134 -13.85 -21.61 -10.61
CA GLY A 134 -13.40 -22.34 -11.79
C GLY A 134 -12.11 -23.11 -11.53
N THR A 135 -11.62 -23.82 -12.55
CA THR A 135 -10.35 -24.54 -12.48
C THR A 135 -9.21 -23.57 -12.26
N ARG A 136 -8.40 -23.80 -11.23
CA ARG A 136 -7.27 -22.95 -10.84
C ARG A 136 -6.00 -23.43 -11.52
N LEU A 137 -5.06 -22.51 -11.75
CA LEU A 137 -3.74 -22.87 -12.30
C LEU A 137 -3.03 -23.94 -11.45
N GLU A 138 -2.19 -24.74 -12.08
CA GLU A 138 -1.34 -25.70 -11.38
C GLU A 138 -0.40 -24.98 -10.39
N GLY A 139 -0.39 -25.45 -9.14
CA GLY A 139 0.35 -24.84 -8.03
C GLY A 139 -0.33 -23.63 -7.39
N ALA A 140 -1.45 -23.15 -7.94
CA ALA A 140 -2.31 -22.20 -7.26
C ALA A 140 -3.16 -22.90 -6.18
N ASP A 141 -3.70 -22.10 -5.27
CA ASP A 141 -4.69 -22.58 -4.30
C ASP A 141 -5.97 -23.03 -5.03
N GLN A 142 -6.32 -24.31 -4.88
CA GLN A 142 -7.49 -24.90 -5.51
C GLN A 142 -8.80 -24.48 -4.82
N ASP A 143 -8.73 -24.04 -3.55
CA ASP A 143 -9.88 -23.55 -2.78
C ASP A 143 -10.04 -22.02 -2.83
N ALA A 144 -9.17 -21.32 -3.57
CA ALA A 144 -9.25 -19.88 -3.68
C ALA A 144 -10.41 -19.44 -4.58
N GLU A 145 -11.29 -18.60 -4.03
CA GLU A 145 -12.36 -17.93 -4.78
C GLU A 145 -12.00 -16.47 -5.13
N THR A 146 -10.72 -16.16 -5.34
CA THR A 146 -10.25 -14.82 -5.74
C THR A 146 -9.34 -14.84 -6.95
N GLU A 147 -9.27 -13.73 -7.65
CA GLU A 147 -8.32 -13.53 -8.74
C GLU A 147 -7.76 -12.11 -8.74
N ASP A 148 -6.45 -11.98 -8.96
CA ASP A 148 -5.73 -10.71 -8.87
C ASP A 148 -5.21 -10.25 -10.25
N PHE A 149 -5.58 -9.02 -10.63
CA PHE A 149 -5.05 -8.33 -11.80
C PHE A 149 -4.21 -7.14 -11.35
N PHE A 150 -3.12 -6.86 -12.06
CA PHE A 150 -2.22 -5.77 -11.72
C PHE A 150 -1.94 -4.94 -12.97
N PHE A 151 -2.12 -3.64 -12.83
CA PHE A 151 -1.99 -2.66 -13.90
C PHE A 151 -0.96 -1.61 -13.49
N ASN A 152 -0.33 -1.00 -14.48
CA ASN A 152 0.43 0.23 -14.31
C ASN A 152 -0.21 1.35 -15.13
N ASN A 153 0.03 2.60 -14.74
CA ASN A 153 -0.34 3.77 -15.54
C ASN A 153 0.63 4.01 -16.72
N ALA A 154 1.74 3.28 -16.73
CA ALA A 154 2.63 3.13 -17.86
C ALA A 154 2.15 1.91 -18.64
N PRO A 155 1.87 2.05 -19.94
CA PRO A 155 1.13 0.98 -20.56
C PRO A 155 2.07 -0.11 -21.12
N MET A 156 3.38 0.14 -21.28
CA MET A 156 4.38 -0.94 -21.38
C MET A 156 5.16 -1.14 -20.08
N ILE A 157 5.94 -2.21 -20.00
CA ILE A 157 6.82 -2.48 -18.86
C ILE A 157 8.28 -2.27 -19.30
N GLU A 158 8.97 -1.30 -18.70
CA GLU A 158 10.40 -1.00 -18.96
C GLU A 158 11.33 -2.22 -18.78
N LEU A 159 10.88 -3.20 -17.99
CA LEU A 159 11.58 -4.46 -17.74
C LEU A 159 11.70 -5.33 -18.99
N THR A 160 10.87 -5.13 -20.04
CA THR A 160 10.99 -5.78 -21.36
C THR A 160 10.92 -7.31 -21.32
N ASP A 161 12.03 -7.96 -20.98
CA ASP A 161 12.18 -9.40 -20.78
C ASP A 161 12.95 -9.69 -19.47
N ILE A 162 13.08 -10.96 -19.08
CA ILE A 162 13.74 -11.30 -17.82
C ILE A 162 15.22 -10.86 -17.74
N GLY A 163 15.91 -10.74 -18.88
CA GLY A 163 17.32 -10.32 -18.93
C GLY A 163 17.45 -8.83 -18.65
N THR A 164 16.71 -8.01 -19.38
CA THR A 164 16.60 -6.56 -19.12
C THR A 164 16.13 -6.29 -17.69
N CYS A 165 15.15 -7.06 -17.20
CA CYS A 165 14.65 -6.95 -15.83
C CYS A 165 15.77 -7.14 -14.79
N LEU A 166 16.60 -8.18 -14.95
CA LEU A 166 17.72 -8.43 -14.03
C LEU A 166 18.68 -7.25 -13.97
N GLU A 167 19.13 -6.76 -15.13
CA GLU A 167 20.04 -5.61 -15.19
C GLU A 167 19.44 -4.35 -14.54
N ILE A 168 18.15 -4.06 -14.79
CA ILE A 168 17.46 -2.92 -14.18
C ILE A 168 17.38 -3.08 -12.67
N MET A 169 17.07 -4.28 -12.16
CA MET A 169 16.98 -4.54 -10.72
C MET A 169 18.34 -4.43 -10.03
N GLU A 170 19.43 -4.87 -10.68
CA GLU A 170 20.79 -4.68 -10.20
C GLU A 170 21.18 -3.19 -10.14
N LEU A 171 20.80 -2.39 -11.13
CA LEU A 171 21.00 -0.93 -11.11
C LEU A 171 20.17 -0.26 -10.00
N ARG A 172 18.91 -0.66 -9.83
CA ARG A 172 18.01 -0.15 -8.78
C ARG A 172 18.56 -0.44 -7.38
N GLU A 173 19.13 -1.61 -7.15
CA GLU A 173 19.79 -1.95 -5.88
C GLU A 173 21.10 -1.17 -5.70
N LYS A 174 21.99 -1.17 -6.70
CA LYS A 174 23.28 -0.50 -6.65
C LYS A 174 23.17 1.00 -6.34
N TYR A 175 22.15 1.65 -6.90
CA TYR A 175 21.92 3.08 -6.75
C TYR A 175 20.70 3.40 -5.87
N PHE A 176 20.27 2.47 -5.01
CA PHE A 176 19.07 2.62 -4.18
C PHE A 176 19.05 3.95 -3.39
N HIS A 177 20.17 4.32 -2.79
CA HIS A 177 20.31 5.56 -2.01
C HIS A 177 20.65 6.80 -2.86
N SER A 178 20.67 6.70 -4.19
CA SER A 178 21.00 7.82 -5.08
C SER A 178 20.11 7.83 -6.33
N PRO A 179 18.89 8.40 -6.23
CA PRO A 179 17.98 8.51 -7.37
C PRO A 179 18.61 9.22 -8.58
N VAL A 180 19.51 10.20 -8.36
CA VAL A 180 20.24 10.89 -9.43
C VAL A 180 21.16 9.93 -10.20
N LYS A 181 21.93 9.09 -9.50
CA LYS A 181 22.80 8.10 -10.15
C LYS A 181 21.99 6.99 -10.82
N LEU A 182 20.88 6.58 -10.20
CA LEU A 182 19.96 5.63 -10.81
C LEU A 182 19.42 6.17 -12.14
N ALA A 183 18.88 7.39 -12.15
CA ALA A 183 18.34 8.03 -13.34
C ALA A 183 19.40 8.24 -14.44
N ALA A 184 20.64 8.55 -14.06
CA ALA A 184 21.74 8.64 -15.02
C ALA A 184 22.09 7.26 -15.62
N ALA A 185 22.17 6.23 -14.78
CA ALA A 185 22.52 4.89 -15.22
C ALA A 185 21.44 4.25 -16.11
N THR A 186 20.16 4.45 -15.79
CA THR A 186 19.06 3.94 -16.62
C THR A 186 18.99 4.62 -17.99
N LYS A 187 19.33 5.91 -18.09
CA LYS A 187 19.41 6.64 -19.37
C LYS A 187 20.52 6.16 -20.29
N LEU A 188 21.59 5.56 -19.74
CA LEU A 188 22.71 5.04 -20.53
C LEU A 188 22.44 3.64 -21.11
N ARG A 189 21.32 3.02 -20.75
CA ARG A 189 20.95 1.72 -21.30
C ARG A 189 20.54 1.87 -22.76
N THR A 190 20.97 0.94 -23.60
CA THR A 190 20.67 0.94 -25.04
C THR A 190 19.20 0.67 -25.35
N ASP A 191 18.47 0.05 -24.42
CA ASP A 191 17.03 -0.23 -24.51
C ASP A 191 16.15 0.90 -23.96
N ALA A 192 16.71 2.02 -23.49
CA ALA A 192 15.94 3.15 -22.96
C ALA A 192 14.97 3.76 -24.00
N ILE A 193 15.24 3.60 -25.30
CA ILE A 193 14.37 4.07 -26.39
C ILE A 193 13.05 3.27 -26.45
N LYS A 194 13.05 2.03 -25.95
CA LYS A 194 11.88 1.15 -25.95
C LYS A 194 10.84 1.51 -24.88
N GLN A 195 10.97 2.63 -24.17
CA GLN A 195 10.19 2.98 -22.98
C GLN A 195 8.94 3.89 -23.22
N ASN A 196 8.40 3.94 -24.45
CA ASN A 196 7.24 4.79 -24.79
C ASN A 196 5.93 4.03 -25.09
N TYR A 197 5.01 4.03 -24.11
CA TYR A 197 3.54 3.83 -24.09
C TYR A 197 2.84 2.67 -24.88
N TYR A 198 2.30 1.61 -24.22
CA TYR A 198 0.94 0.97 -24.35
C TYR A 198 0.83 -0.54 -23.95
N GLY A 199 -0.30 -1.03 -23.37
CA GLY A 199 -0.40 -2.30 -22.61
C GLY A 199 -1.66 -3.16 -22.78
N HIS A 200 -1.54 -4.48 -22.67
CA HIS A 200 -2.51 -5.42 -23.29
C HIS A 200 -3.86 -5.54 -22.55
N MET A 201 -3.87 -5.33 -21.24
CA MET A 201 -5.08 -5.20 -20.40
C MET A 201 -5.00 -3.88 -19.67
N ALA A 202 -6.08 -3.11 -19.70
CA ALA A 202 -6.08 -1.77 -19.12
C ALA A 202 -7.44 -1.38 -18.54
N LEU A 203 -7.38 -0.57 -17.49
CA LEU A 203 -8.53 0.11 -16.92
C LEU A 203 -8.59 1.53 -17.46
N PHE A 204 -9.66 1.85 -18.19
CA PHE A 204 -9.89 3.17 -18.76
C PHE A 204 -10.91 3.91 -17.91
N PRO A 205 -10.61 5.11 -17.38
CA PRO A 205 -11.60 5.90 -16.66
C PRO A 205 -12.76 6.27 -17.59
N VAL A 206 -14.00 6.14 -17.11
CA VAL A 206 -15.20 6.58 -17.86
C VAL A 206 -15.27 8.10 -17.75
N LEU A 207 -14.62 8.79 -18.70
CA LEU A 207 -14.37 10.24 -18.64
C LEU A 207 -15.64 11.09 -18.62
N ASP A 208 -16.76 10.60 -19.14
CA ASP A 208 -18.04 11.33 -19.08
C ASP A 208 -18.63 11.34 -17.65
N GLU A 209 -18.20 10.39 -16.81
CA GLU A 209 -18.63 10.23 -15.41
C GLU A 209 -17.53 10.65 -14.42
N MET A 210 -16.31 10.95 -14.89
CA MET A 210 -15.16 11.31 -14.07
C MET A 210 -14.58 12.65 -14.53
N LYS A 211 -14.61 13.65 -13.63
CA LYS A 211 -13.96 14.94 -13.91
C LYS A 211 -12.45 14.74 -14.00
N ASN A 212 -11.85 15.17 -15.11
CA ASN A 212 -10.41 15.25 -15.22
C ASN A 212 -9.91 16.37 -14.29
N HIS A 213 -8.96 16.07 -13.41
CA HIS A 213 -8.34 17.07 -12.56
C HIS A 213 -7.20 17.75 -13.34
N ALA A 214 -7.34 19.05 -13.61
CA ALA A 214 -6.34 19.78 -14.40
C ALA A 214 -5.06 20.09 -13.60
N GLU A 215 -5.13 20.02 -12.26
CA GLU A 215 -3.98 20.28 -11.41
C GLU A 215 -2.94 19.16 -11.50
N THR A 216 -1.69 19.58 -11.58
CA THR A 216 -0.53 18.69 -11.56
C THR A 216 0.27 18.93 -10.29
N VAL A 217 0.95 17.87 -9.82
CA VAL A 217 1.79 17.95 -8.62
C VAL A 217 2.94 18.94 -8.84
N LYS A 218 3.15 19.82 -7.87
CA LYS A 218 4.19 20.85 -7.86
C LYS A 218 5.25 20.50 -6.80
N SER A 219 6.47 20.98 -7.03
CA SER A 219 7.57 20.86 -6.06
C SER A 219 7.34 21.61 -4.74
N SER A 220 6.37 22.51 -4.69
CA SER A 220 5.97 23.25 -3.48
C SER A 220 4.83 22.57 -2.70
N ASP A 221 4.23 21.51 -3.23
CA ASP A 221 3.17 20.77 -2.54
C ASP A 221 3.72 20.01 -1.31
N SER A 222 2.84 19.32 -0.60
CA SER A 222 3.25 18.35 0.41
C SER A 222 4.04 17.20 -0.23
N ARG A 223 4.63 16.32 0.58
CA ARG A 223 5.28 15.09 0.06
C ARG A 223 4.26 14.04 -0.41
N GLU A 224 2.96 14.25 -0.18
CA GLU A 224 1.90 13.28 -0.42
C GLU A 224 0.63 13.79 -1.16
N PRO A 225 0.70 14.79 -2.07
CA PRO A 225 -0.49 15.39 -2.69
C PRO A 225 -1.37 14.38 -3.44
N LEU A 226 -0.79 13.37 -4.09
CA LEU A 226 -1.60 12.36 -4.81
C LEU A 226 -2.41 11.49 -3.85
N ARG A 227 -1.81 11.12 -2.71
CA ARG A 227 -2.52 10.43 -1.62
C ARG A 227 -3.66 11.29 -1.11
N ASP A 228 -3.38 12.56 -0.84
CA ASP A 228 -4.33 13.50 -0.28
C ASP A 228 -5.52 13.68 -1.25
N TRP A 229 -5.24 13.95 -2.53
CA TRP A 229 -6.25 14.08 -3.59
C TRP A 229 -7.09 12.83 -3.81
N LEU A 230 -6.47 11.64 -3.83
CA LEU A 230 -7.21 10.39 -4.00
C LEU A 230 -8.12 10.13 -2.80
N THR A 231 -7.61 10.36 -1.60
CA THR A 231 -8.42 10.16 -0.39
C THR A 231 -9.58 11.16 -0.36
N GLU A 232 -9.33 12.41 -0.76
CA GLU A 232 -10.35 13.45 -0.89
C GLU A 232 -11.41 13.15 -1.92
N HIS A 233 -10.99 12.72 -3.10
CA HIS A 233 -11.89 12.36 -4.18
C HIS A 233 -12.87 11.30 -3.71
N PHE A 234 -12.36 10.20 -3.14
CA PHE A 234 -13.19 9.07 -2.75
C PHE A 234 -14.09 9.35 -1.56
N THR A 235 -13.86 10.38 -0.75
CA THR A 235 -14.81 10.77 0.31
C THR A 235 -16.21 11.06 -0.21
N SER A 236 -16.27 11.83 -1.30
CA SER A 236 -17.53 12.42 -1.78
C SER A 236 -17.89 11.96 -3.18
N ASN A 237 -16.95 11.34 -3.90
CA ASN A 237 -17.12 10.92 -5.28
C ASN A 237 -16.82 9.43 -5.44
N GLY A 238 -17.44 8.83 -6.44
CA GLY A 238 -17.07 7.50 -6.90
C GLY A 238 -15.99 7.54 -7.98
N ALA A 239 -15.63 6.36 -8.48
CA ALA A 239 -14.84 6.22 -9.70
C ALA A 239 -15.36 5.04 -10.52
N LYS A 240 -15.32 5.17 -11.85
CA LYS A 240 -15.78 4.12 -12.76
C LYS A 240 -14.76 3.88 -13.86
N TYR A 241 -14.45 2.61 -14.10
CA TYR A 241 -13.48 2.18 -15.10
C TYR A 241 -14.11 1.17 -16.06
N GLU A 242 -13.77 1.25 -17.34
CA GLU A 242 -13.92 0.15 -18.27
C GLU A 242 -12.69 -0.76 -18.18
N PHE A 243 -12.90 -2.04 -17.92
CA PHE A 243 -11.88 -3.07 -18.08
C PHE A 243 -11.88 -3.50 -19.54
N LYS A 244 -10.77 -3.19 -20.25
CA LYS A 244 -10.58 -3.56 -21.65
C LYS A 244 -9.37 -4.48 -21.85
N ILE A 245 -9.44 -5.26 -22.92
CA ILE A 245 -8.40 -6.20 -23.35
C ILE A 245 -8.11 -6.03 -24.85
N GLN A 246 -6.85 -6.22 -25.23
CA GLN A 246 -6.41 -6.45 -26.60
C GLN A 246 -6.13 -7.94 -26.80
N LEU A 247 -6.51 -8.48 -27.96
CA LEU A 247 -6.29 -9.89 -28.31
C LEU A 247 -5.31 -9.99 -29.47
N GLY A 248 -4.33 -10.89 -29.34
CA GLY A 248 -3.26 -11.06 -30.31
C GLY A 248 -3.68 -11.94 -31.48
N THR A 249 -3.20 -11.60 -32.67
CA THR A 249 -3.43 -12.33 -33.93
C THR A 249 -2.13 -12.86 -34.58
N SER A 250 -0.96 -12.42 -34.10
CA SER A 250 0.37 -12.80 -34.62
C SER A 250 1.42 -12.61 -33.53
N PRO A 251 2.26 -13.61 -33.20
CA PRO A 251 3.31 -13.45 -32.19
C PRO A 251 4.39 -12.42 -32.60
N GLU A 252 4.55 -12.17 -33.90
CA GLU A 252 5.50 -11.19 -34.44
C GLU A 252 5.08 -9.75 -34.13
N HIS A 253 3.78 -9.46 -34.23
CA HIS A 253 3.22 -8.13 -33.96
C HIS A 253 2.72 -7.97 -32.52
N HIS A 254 2.37 -9.09 -31.89
CA HIS A 254 1.77 -9.16 -30.57
C HIS A 254 2.57 -10.10 -29.65
N PRO A 255 3.87 -9.82 -29.40
CA PRO A 255 4.73 -10.75 -28.67
C PRO A 255 4.34 -10.81 -27.20
N THR A 256 4.44 -12.01 -26.60
CA THR A 256 4.28 -12.19 -25.14
C THR A 256 5.61 -12.09 -24.39
N GLU A 257 6.74 -12.36 -25.08
CA GLU A 257 8.07 -12.43 -24.47
C GLU A 257 8.79 -11.08 -24.42
N ASP A 258 8.26 -10.04 -25.08
CA ASP A 258 8.78 -8.67 -25.07
C ASP A 258 7.67 -7.70 -24.59
N GLY A 259 7.69 -7.35 -23.30
CA GLY A 259 6.76 -6.42 -22.67
C GLY A 259 6.99 -4.94 -22.98
N SER A 260 7.96 -4.63 -23.85
CA SER A 260 8.20 -3.27 -24.37
C SER A 260 7.49 -3.00 -25.70
N VAL A 261 6.91 -4.03 -26.32
CA VAL A 261 6.21 -3.88 -27.61
C VAL A 261 4.77 -3.46 -27.39
N VAL A 262 4.42 -2.33 -28.00
CA VAL A 262 3.08 -1.78 -28.02
C VAL A 262 2.26 -2.45 -29.12
N TRP A 263 1.12 -3.02 -28.75
CA TRP A 263 0.21 -3.61 -29.73
C TRP A 263 -0.62 -2.51 -30.40
N ASP A 264 -0.50 -2.40 -31.73
CA ASP A 264 -1.25 -1.42 -32.52
C ASP A 264 -2.76 -1.66 -32.38
N GLU A 265 -3.50 -0.64 -31.92
CA GLU A 265 -4.96 -0.69 -31.81
C GLU A 265 -5.67 -0.90 -33.16
N ALA A 266 -4.99 -0.64 -34.29
CA ALA A 266 -5.50 -0.97 -35.61
C ALA A 266 -5.53 -2.48 -35.86
N THR A 267 -4.59 -3.24 -35.30
CA THR A 267 -4.51 -4.71 -35.46
C THR A 267 -5.03 -5.48 -34.25
N ALA A 268 -5.04 -4.85 -33.08
CA ALA A 268 -5.55 -5.39 -31.83
C ALA A 268 -6.34 -4.31 -31.07
N PRO A 269 -7.58 -3.98 -31.47
CA PRO A 269 -8.37 -2.98 -30.75
C PRO A 269 -8.70 -3.41 -29.33
N TYR A 270 -8.80 -2.43 -28.43
CA TYR A 270 -9.35 -2.65 -27.09
C TYR A 270 -10.83 -3.02 -27.15
N GLN A 271 -11.18 -4.12 -26.50
CA GLN A 271 -12.56 -4.58 -26.35
C GLN A 271 -12.95 -4.52 -24.87
N THR A 272 -14.07 -3.85 -24.55
CA THR A 272 -14.56 -3.73 -23.17
C THR A 272 -15.19 -5.06 -22.71
N ILE A 273 -14.66 -5.62 -21.61
CA ILE A 273 -15.11 -6.91 -21.04
C ILE A 273 -15.87 -6.75 -19.72
N ALA A 274 -15.62 -5.67 -18.98
CA ALA A 274 -16.33 -5.35 -17.76
C ALA A 274 -16.32 -3.85 -17.47
N THR A 275 -17.20 -3.43 -16.56
CA THR A 275 -17.11 -2.13 -15.89
C THR A 275 -16.83 -2.34 -14.41
N ILE A 276 -16.05 -1.45 -13.81
CA ILE A 276 -15.73 -1.45 -12.38
C ILE A 276 -16.19 -0.13 -11.80
N GLU A 277 -16.92 -0.18 -10.69
CA GLU A 277 -17.47 0.99 -10.02
C GLU A 277 -17.11 0.99 -8.53
N PHE A 278 -16.61 2.12 -8.06
CA PHE A 278 -16.27 2.39 -6.68
C PHE A 278 -17.19 3.49 -6.16
N PRO A 279 -17.97 3.25 -5.09
CA PRO A 279 -18.75 4.30 -4.45
C PRO A 279 -17.86 5.22 -3.60
N PRO A 280 -18.36 6.40 -3.18
CA PRO A 280 -17.72 7.20 -2.15
C PRO A 280 -17.48 6.39 -0.87
N GLN A 281 -16.27 6.49 -0.30
CA GLN A 281 -15.81 5.76 0.87
C GLN A 281 -14.54 6.38 1.47
N ASP A 282 -14.26 6.10 2.75
CA ASP A 282 -12.91 6.25 3.30
C ASP A 282 -11.96 5.33 2.53
N ALA A 283 -10.93 5.88 1.89
CA ALA A 283 -10.00 5.16 1.03
C ALA A 283 -8.64 4.86 1.68
N LEU A 284 -8.36 5.33 2.91
CA LEU A 284 -7.05 5.16 3.55
C LEU A 284 -7.11 4.88 5.08
N GLY A 285 -8.25 4.45 5.60
CA GLY A 285 -8.35 4.01 7.00
C GLY A 285 -7.21 3.07 7.44
N ALA A 286 -6.64 3.34 8.61
CA ALA A 286 -5.40 2.70 9.09
C ALA A 286 -5.46 1.17 9.10
N GLU A 287 -6.58 0.60 9.56
CA GLU A 287 -6.83 -0.85 9.55
C GLU A 287 -6.78 -1.41 8.13
N ARG A 288 -7.50 -0.78 7.18
CA ARG A 288 -7.55 -1.24 5.79
C ARG A 288 -6.18 -1.19 5.14
N ARG A 289 -5.43 -0.11 5.39
CA ARG A 289 -4.05 0.05 4.92
C ARG A 289 -3.15 -1.05 5.46
N ALA A 290 -3.09 -1.23 6.78
CA ALA A 290 -2.28 -2.27 7.41
C ALA A 290 -2.68 -3.67 6.95
N PHE A 291 -3.97 -3.95 6.82
CA PHE A 291 -4.44 -5.24 6.33
C PHE A 291 -4.00 -5.49 4.88
N ARG A 292 -4.20 -4.52 3.99
CA ARG A 292 -3.78 -4.66 2.59
C ARG A 292 -2.26 -4.77 2.48
N GLU A 293 -1.50 -4.02 3.27
CA GLU A 293 -0.04 -3.97 3.18
C GLU A 293 0.64 -5.20 3.79
N ASP A 294 0.25 -5.60 4.99
CA ASP A 294 0.95 -6.62 5.77
C ASP A 294 0.27 -7.97 5.80
N ARG A 295 -1.06 -8.00 5.65
CA ARG A 295 -1.85 -9.21 5.92
C ARG A 295 -2.43 -9.86 4.67
N MET A 296 -2.59 -9.15 3.57
CA MET A 296 -3.19 -9.72 2.37
C MET A 296 -2.12 -10.34 1.46
N ARG A 297 -2.18 -11.66 1.27
CA ARG A 297 -1.44 -12.32 0.18
C ARG A 297 -2.07 -11.94 -1.15
N LEU A 298 -1.25 -11.57 -2.14
CA LEU A 298 -1.65 -11.23 -3.52
C LEU A 298 -0.72 -11.93 -4.50
N SER A 299 -1.22 -12.43 -5.61
CA SER A 299 -0.40 -13.01 -6.69
C SER A 299 -1.14 -13.04 -8.02
N PRO A 300 -0.51 -12.64 -9.14
CA PRO A 300 -1.11 -12.80 -10.47
C PRO A 300 -1.24 -14.27 -10.89
N TRP A 301 -0.58 -15.19 -10.18
CA TRP A 301 -0.67 -16.63 -10.39
C TRP A 301 -1.73 -17.31 -9.51
N ASP A 302 -2.37 -16.57 -8.60
CA ASP A 302 -3.62 -17.01 -7.96
C ASP A 302 -4.79 -16.75 -8.93
N ALA A 303 -4.78 -17.44 -10.07
CA ALA A 303 -5.70 -17.22 -11.20
C ALA A 303 -6.38 -18.51 -11.68
N LEU A 304 -7.42 -18.34 -12.50
CA LEU A 304 -8.03 -19.44 -13.26
C LEU A 304 -7.05 -19.95 -14.32
N GLU A 305 -7.15 -21.23 -14.67
CA GLU A 305 -6.34 -21.84 -15.75
C GLU A 305 -6.48 -21.07 -17.08
N GLU A 306 -7.70 -20.64 -17.40
CA GLU A 306 -8.04 -19.87 -18.60
C GLU A 306 -7.40 -18.47 -18.63
N HIS A 307 -6.91 -17.97 -17.50
CA HIS A 307 -6.24 -16.67 -17.38
C HIS A 307 -4.75 -16.81 -17.08
N LYS A 308 -4.13 -17.92 -17.50
CA LYS A 308 -2.70 -18.16 -17.35
C LYS A 308 -1.88 -16.92 -17.75
N PRO A 309 -1.10 -16.32 -16.83
CA PRO A 309 -0.18 -15.25 -17.18
C PRO A 309 0.90 -15.74 -18.16
N LEU A 310 1.10 -15.06 -19.29
CA LEU A 310 2.04 -15.46 -20.35
C LEU A 310 3.26 -14.53 -20.42
N GLY A 311 4.40 -15.08 -20.87
CA GLY A 311 5.63 -14.34 -21.11
C GLY A 311 6.61 -14.30 -19.94
N SER A 312 7.90 -14.09 -20.23
CA SER A 312 9.00 -14.21 -19.25
C SER A 312 8.83 -13.35 -18.00
N ILE A 313 8.33 -12.11 -18.13
CA ILE A 313 8.04 -11.24 -16.98
C ILE A 313 6.89 -11.79 -16.13
N ASN A 314 5.86 -12.39 -16.73
CA ASN A 314 4.80 -12.99 -15.94
C ASN A 314 5.25 -14.28 -15.27
N ARG A 315 6.07 -15.12 -15.91
CA ARG A 315 6.69 -16.29 -15.29
C ARG A 315 7.59 -15.90 -14.11
N LEU A 316 8.40 -14.85 -14.26
CA LEU A 316 9.16 -14.22 -13.17
C LEU A 316 8.26 -13.86 -11.98
N ARG A 317 7.09 -13.26 -12.23
CA ARG A 317 6.13 -12.84 -11.19
C ARG A 317 5.60 -14.00 -10.34
N LYS A 318 5.63 -15.24 -10.83
CA LYS A 318 5.32 -16.42 -10.01
C LYS A 318 6.27 -16.52 -8.81
N ILE A 319 7.56 -16.35 -9.07
CA ILE A 319 8.64 -16.54 -8.10
C ILE A 319 8.79 -15.31 -7.21
N VAL A 320 8.89 -14.11 -7.79
CA VAL A 320 9.25 -12.91 -7.00
C VAL A 320 8.12 -12.42 -6.09
N TYR A 321 6.85 -12.70 -6.40
CA TYR A 321 5.74 -12.36 -5.50
C TYR A 321 5.79 -13.18 -4.21
N ASP A 322 6.08 -14.48 -4.31
CA ASP A 322 6.22 -15.35 -3.13
C ASP A 322 7.49 -14.99 -2.34
N MET A 323 8.64 -14.79 -3.00
CA MET A 323 9.87 -14.35 -2.33
C MET A 323 9.69 -13.01 -1.59
N SER A 324 9.03 -12.03 -2.22
CA SER A 324 8.76 -10.73 -1.62
C SER A 324 7.77 -10.82 -0.46
N ARG A 325 6.76 -11.72 -0.54
CA ARG A 325 5.88 -12.02 0.59
C ARG A 325 6.67 -12.60 1.75
N ASP A 326 7.44 -13.65 1.53
CA ASP A 326 8.17 -14.36 2.59
C ASP A 326 9.14 -13.42 3.31
N LYS A 327 9.81 -12.55 2.56
CA LYS A 327 10.66 -11.49 3.13
C LYS A 327 9.88 -10.55 4.05
N ARG A 328 8.68 -10.10 3.64
CA ARG A 328 7.82 -9.24 4.48
C ARG A 328 7.33 -9.97 5.71
N GLU A 329 6.84 -11.21 5.56
CA GLU A 329 6.34 -11.98 6.69
C GLU A 329 7.41 -12.17 7.77
N GLY A 330 8.62 -12.53 7.35
CA GLY A 330 9.75 -12.69 8.25
C GLY A 330 10.20 -11.38 8.90
N VAL A 331 10.41 -10.33 8.11
CA VAL A 331 10.96 -9.06 8.60
C VAL A 331 9.94 -8.25 9.41
N ASN A 332 8.69 -8.21 8.97
CA ASN A 332 7.60 -7.55 9.69
C ASN A 332 7.02 -8.44 10.79
N ALA A 333 7.51 -9.69 10.98
CA ALA A 333 6.96 -10.65 11.94
C ALA A 333 5.42 -10.77 11.87
N THR A 334 4.89 -10.69 10.64
CA THR A 334 3.45 -10.56 10.39
C THR A 334 3.05 -11.51 9.27
N PRO A 335 2.35 -12.62 9.56
CA PRO A 335 1.95 -13.57 8.53
C PRO A 335 0.86 -12.96 7.63
N THR A 336 0.93 -13.26 6.34
CA THR A 336 -0.18 -12.98 5.42
C THR A 336 -1.23 -14.08 5.48
N HIS A 337 -2.45 -13.73 5.07
CA HIS A 337 -3.61 -14.60 5.01
C HIS A 337 -4.15 -14.59 3.58
N ARG A 338 -4.68 -15.75 3.17
CA ARG A 338 -5.50 -15.87 1.98
C ARG A 338 -6.90 -15.37 2.32
N VAL A 339 -7.47 -14.53 1.46
CA VAL A 339 -8.77 -13.89 1.70
C VAL A 339 -9.73 -14.41 0.65
N ASN A 340 -10.39 -15.53 0.92
CA ASN A 340 -11.21 -16.25 -0.07
C ASN A 340 -12.68 -15.82 -0.09
N ASN A 341 -13.18 -15.18 0.98
CA ASN A 341 -14.60 -14.85 1.10
C ASN A 341 -14.92 -13.39 0.74
N LYS A 342 -16.19 -13.16 0.36
CA LYS A 342 -16.76 -11.83 0.08
C LYS A 342 -16.35 -10.82 1.15
N ILE A 343 -16.22 -9.57 0.72
CA ILE A 343 -16.03 -8.40 1.57
C ILE A 343 -17.28 -8.22 2.45
N ASN A 344 -17.41 -9.03 3.50
CA ASN A 344 -18.32 -8.80 4.61
C ASN A 344 -17.67 -9.35 5.87
N THR A 345 -17.35 -8.43 6.78
CA THR A 345 -17.02 -8.66 8.20
C THR A 345 -15.88 -9.63 8.45
N VAL A 346 -14.64 -9.12 8.38
CA VAL A 346 -13.59 -9.57 9.31
C VAL A 346 -14.03 -9.13 10.71
N GLY A 347 -14.92 -9.91 11.30
CA GLY A 347 -15.47 -9.71 12.65
C GLY A 347 -15.83 -11.02 13.33
N LEU A 348 -15.62 -12.18 12.69
CA LEU A 348 -16.15 -13.45 13.21
C LEU A 348 -15.10 -14.44 13.74
N THR A 349 -13.81 -14.19 13.57
CA THR A 349 -12.76 -15.01 14.20
C THR A 349 -12.30 -14.48 15.58
N MET A 350 -12.77 -13.30 16.00
CA MET A 350 -12.54 -12.79 17.36
C MET A 350 -13.73 -13.05 18.31
N LEU A 351 -14.92 -13.34 17.77
CA LEU A 351 -16.18 -13.48 18.54
C LEU A 351 -16.32 -14.81 19.30
N LEU A 352 -15.56 -15.85 18.95
CA LEU A 352 -15.65 -17.17 19.60
C LEU A 352 -14.94 -17.25 20.97
N ARG A 353 -14.31 -16.15 21.45
CA ARG A 353 -13.72 -16.08 22.80
C ARG A 353 -14.53 -15.28 23.82
N LEU A 354 -15.68 -14.70 23.44
CA LEU A 354 -16.50 -13.86 24.33
C LEU A 354 -17.83 -14.48 24.79
N LEU A 355 -18.12 -15.73 24.43
CA LEU A 355 -19.40 -16.39 24.74
C LEU A 355 -19.44 -17.16 26.07
N SER A 356 -18.55 -16.88 27.03
CA SER A 356 -18.53 -17.57 28.33
C SER A 356 -19.09 -16.77 29.51
N LEU A 357 -19.68 -15.59 29.33
CA LEU A 357 -20.00 -14.72 30.46
C LEU A 357 -21.26 -13.85 30.30
N ILE A 358 -22.42 -14.44 29.98
CA ILE A 358 -23.70 -13.80 30.32
C ILE A 358 -24.71 -14.86 30.77
N SER A 359 -24.81 -15.02 32.09
CA SER A 359 -26.01 -15.55 32.76
C SER A 359 -26.45 -14.53 33.80
N ALA A 360 -27.43 -13.70 33.42
CA ALA A 360 -28.40 -13.08 34.33
C ALA A 360 -29.42 -12.30 33.50
N LEU A 361 -30.56 -12.94 33.21
CA LEU A 361 -31.81 -12.21 33.03
C LEU A 361 -32.08 -11.39 34.29
N HIS A 362 -32.63 -10.19 34.15
CA HIS A 362 -33.83 -9.76 34.90
C HIS A 362 -34.57 -8.69 34.08
N SER A 363 -35.87 -8.89 34.00
CA SER A 363 -36.86 -8.15 33.22
C SER A 363 -37.18 -6.79 33.86
N ALA A 364 -37.33 -5.75 33.05
CA ALA A 364 -38.14 -4.59 33.39
C ALA A 364 -38.70 -3.94 32.11
N THR A 365 -40.01 -4.03 31.96
CA THR A 365 -40.81 -3.38 30.92
C THR A 365 -41.05 -1.91 31.27
N ALA A 366 -40.72 -0.99 30.36
CA ALA A 366 -41.26 0.37 30.38
C ALA A 366 -41.36 0.93 28.94
N ASN A 367 -42.53 1.48 28.60
CA ASN A 367 -42.88 2.07 27.31
C ASN A 367 -42.04 3.32 26.98
N PRO A 368 -41.85 3.67 25.69
CA PRO A 368 -41.03 4.81 25.28
C PRO A 368 -41.83 6.12 25.31
N THR A 369 -41.24 7.17 25.89
CA THR A 369 -41.59 8.58 25.59
C THR A 369 -40.50 9.20 24.71
N PRO A 370 -40.85 10.06 23.75
CA PRO A 370 -39.91 10.61 22.79
C PRO A 370 -39.18 11.81 23.40
N ASN A 371 -37.91 11.63 23.78
CA ASN A 371 -36.97 12.74 23.90
C ASN A 371 -35.74 12.42 23.04
N ASP A 372 -35.76 13.00 21.84
CA ASP A 372 -34.59 13.19 20.98
C ASP A 372 -33.69 14.24 21.64
N ASP A 373 -32.93 13.82 22.64
CA ASP A 373 -31.71 14.50 23.07
C ASP A 373 -30.54 13.69 22.53
N ARG A 374 -29.99 14.14 21.39
CA ARG A 374 -28.67 13.70 20.92
C ARG A 374 -27.63 14.09 21.98
N ARG A 375 -27.38 13.21 22.95
CA ARG A 375 -26.12 13.23 23.69
C ARG A 375 -25.01 13.13 22.65
N ALA A 376 -24.28 14.22 22.44
CA ALA A 376 -23.00 14.15 21.76
C ALA A 376 -22.18 13.07 22.47
N ALA A 377 -21.79 12.01 21.74
CA ALA A 377 -20.91 11.01 22.30
C ALA A 377 -19.66 11.74 22.81
N GLU A 378 -19.28 11.51 24.07
CA GLU A 378 -18.08 12.09 24.66
C GLU A 378 -16.88 11.51 23.89
N VAL A 379 -16.21 12.34 23.08
CA VAL A 379 -15.08 11.91 22.24
C VAL A 379 -13.78 12.26 22.96
N GLY A 380 -12.86 11.31 23.01
CA GLY A 380 -11.55 11.47 23.64
C GLY A 380 -10.61 12.36 22.84
N ARG A 381 -9.35 12.40 23.25
CA ARG A 381 -8.31 13.30 22.74
C ARG A 381 -7.06 12.56 22.29
N ALA A 382 -6.44 13.06 21.23
CA ALA A 382 -5.05 12.75 20.90
C ALA A 382 -4.15 13.73 21.67
N ILE A 383 -3.18 13.21 22.41
CA ILE A 383 -2.25 14.00 23.22
C ILE A 383 -0.82 13.62 22.83
N VAL A 384 0.05 14.61 22.65
CA VAL A 384 1.48 14.41 22.43
C VAL A 384 2.25 15.18 23.49
N THR A 385 2.96 14.47 24.35
CA THR A 385 3.72 15.02 25.47
C THR A 385 5.22 14.86 25.22
N ASN A 386 5.98 15.95 25.37
CA ASN A 386 7.43 15.93 25.22
C ASN A 386 8.15 15.92 26.57
N GLN A 387 8.85 14.83 26.91
CA GLN A 387 9.76 14.80 28.07
C GLN A 387 11.24 14.84 27.66
N CYS A 388 11.53 15.06 26.38
CA CYS A 388 12.88 15.24 25.87
C CYS A 388 13.39 16.67 26.14
N ASP A 389 14.70 16.84 26.29
CA ASP A 389 15.29 18.18 26.50
C ASP A 389 15.18 19.09 25.27
N ALA A 390 15.19 18.50 24.07
CA ALA A 390 15.02 19.23 22.82
C ALA A 390 13.53 19.35 22.44
N PRO A 391 13.12 20.43 21.74
CA PRO A 391 11.75 20.60 21.28
C PRO A 391 11.34 19.56 20.23
N LEU A 392 10.05 19.25 20.18
CA LEU A 392 9.40 18.52 19.09
C LEU A 392 8.65 19.50 18.17
N TYR A 393 8.60 19.18 16.89
CA TYR A 393 7.82 19.94 15.90
C TYR A 393 6.70 19.05 15.37
N LEU A 394 5.45 19.46 15.57
CA LEU A 394 4.27 18.65 15.28
C LEU A 394 3.33 19.37 14.29
N TRP A 395 2.71 18.60 13.40
CA TRP A 395 1.61 19.03 12.55
C TRP A 395 0.42 18.06 12.70
N SER A 396 -0.79 18.60 12.89
CA SER A 396 -2.03 17.83 12.73
C SER A 396 -2.40 17.82 11.25
N VAL A 397 -2.37 16.63 10.64
CA VAL A 397 -2.52 16.46 9.19
C VAL A 397 -3.74 15.59 8.88
N GLY A 398 -4.74 16.19 8.24
CA GLY A 398 -5.82 15.49 7.55
C GLY A 398 -5.72 15.78 6.05
N SER A 399 -6.84 16.15 5.43
CA SER A 399 -6.84 16.75 4.08
C SER A 399 -6.13 18.10 3.98
N SER A 400 -6.04 18.82 5.10
CA SER A 400 -5.22 20.01 5.23
C SER A 400 -4.10 19.79 6.24
N ILE A 401 -2.96 20.44 6.01
CA ILE A 401 -1.85 20.51 6.96
C ILE A 401 -2.09 21.68 7.91
N GLY A 402 -2.24 21.40 9.20
CA GLY A 402 -2.33 22.43 10.25
C GLY A 402 -1.01 23.20 10.45
N PRO A 403 -1.00 24.27 11.25
CA PRO A 403 0.23 25.01 11.55
C PRO A 403 1.19 24.17 12.40
N GLN A 404 2.50 24.40 12.21
CA GLN A 404 3.54 23.77 13.05
C GLN A 404 3.34 24.16 14.52
N GLN A 405 3.32 23.16 15.39
CA GLN A 405 3.35 23.30 16.85
C GLN A 405 4.75 22.98 17.36
N VAL A 406 5.27 23.80 18.27
CA VAL A 406 6.54 23.55 18.97
C VAL A 406 6.22 23.07 20.38
N ILE A 407 6.61 21.86 20.71
CA ILE A 407 6.36 21.25 22.02
C ILE A 407 7.70 21.19 22.77
N ASN A 408 7.90 22.11 23.71
CA ASN A 408 9.12 22.11 24.53
C ASN A 408 9.04 21.02 25.61
N LYS A 409 10.15 20.83 26.34
CA LYS A 409 10.20 19.92 27.46
C LYS A 409 9.06 20.18 28.45
N ASP A 410 8.45 19.09 28.92
CA ASP A 410 7.34 19.02 29.86
C ASP A 410 6.07 19.75 29.39
N GLN A 411 5.95 19.98 28.08
CA GLN A 411 4.73 20.49 27.45
C GLN A 411 4.01 19.39 26.68
N SER A 412 2.71 19.60 26.49
CA SER A 412 1.85 18.72 25.70
C SER A 412 1.07 19.52 24.67
N TYR A 413 0.97 18.94 23.47
CA TYR A 413 -0.04 19.29 22.48
C TYR A 413 -1.25 18.37 22.67
N SER A 414 -2.46 18.88 22.43
CA SER A 414 -3.65 18.03 22.44
C SER A 414 -4.73 18.55 21.50
N GLU A 415 -5.41 17.63 20.83
CA GLU A 415 -6.64 17.88 20.07
C GLU A 415 -7.72 16.84 20.41
N VAL A 416 -8.99 17.24 20.33
CA VAL A 416 -10.11 16.28 20.40
C VAL A 416 -10.06 15.42 19.15
N PHE A 417 -10.34 14.11 19.27
CA PHE A 417 -10.41 13.29 18.06
C PHE A 417 -11.47 13.87 17.14
N ARG A 418 -11.04 14.13 15.91
CA ARG A 418 -11.91 14.52 14.83
C ARG A 418 -11.73 13.53 13.70
N ARG A 419 -12.82 13.23 13.03
CA ARG A 419 -12.75 12.57 11.74
C ARG A 419 -12.52 13.65 10.69
N ASP A 420 -11.41 13.55 9.96
CA ASP A 420 -11.29 14.35 8.75
C ASP A 420 -12.34 13.84 7.76
N PRO A 421 -13.27 14.69 7.29
CA PRO A 421 -14.29 14.21 6.38
C PRO A 421 -13.64 13.61 5.13
N VAL A 422 -12.54 14.21 4.70
CA VAL A 422 -11.81 13.95 3.48
C VAL A 422 -10.81 12.78 3.66
N SER A 423 -9.77 12.91 4.48
CA SER A 423 -8.78 11.84 4.66
C SER A 423 -9.27 10.62 5.46
N GLY A 424 -10.44 10.70 6.09
CA GLY A 424 -11.02 9.65 6.93
C GLY A 424 -10.41 9.51 8.33
N GLY A 425 -9.14 9.91 8.50
CA GLY A 425 -8.43 9.96 9.78
C GLY A 425 -7.42 11.11 9.83
N ILE A 426 -6.75 11.26 10.97
CA ILE A 426 -5.76 12.30 11.24
C ILE A 426 -4.42 11.67 11.54
N ALA A 427 -3.35 12.26 11.02
CA ALA A 427 -1.97 11.93 11.33
C ALA A 427 -1.31 13.12 12.04
N LEU A 428 -0.93 12.93 13.30
CA LEU A 428 0.00 13.82 13.98
C LEU A 428 1.40 13.46 13.49
N LYS A 429 2.00 14.30 12.65
CA LYS A 429 3.36 14.10 12.11
C LYS A 429 4.35 14.89 12.96
N ILE A 430 5.34 14.22 13.53
CA ILE A 430 6.30 14.78 14.49
C ILE A 430 7.73 14.64 13.95
N THR A 431 8.52 15.71 14.02
CA THR A 431 9.93 15.73 13.62
C THR A 431 10.81 16.33 14.72
N ALA A 432 12.11 15.98 14.71
CA ALA A 432 13.12 16.60 15.56
C ALA A 432 13.73 17.88 14.96
N VAL A 433 13.41 18.18 13.69
CA VAL A 433 13.96 19.31 12.93
C VAL A 433 12.83 20.32 12.64
N PRO A 434 13.04 21.64 12.88
CA PRO A 434 12.05 22.66 12.55
C PRO A 434 11.73 22.66 11.06
N GLY A 435 10.44 22.76 10.69
CA GLY A 435 9.99 22.67 9.30
C GLY A 435 10.17 21.28 8.67
N GLY A 436 10.50 20.25 9.46
CA GLY A 436 10.90 18.93 8.99
C GLY A 436 9.89 18.22 8.08
N LEU A 437 8.59 18.53 8.20
CA LEU A 437 7.55 17.96 7.35
C LEU A 437 7.79 18.21 5.85
N PHE A 438 8.38 19.36 5.50
CA PHE A 438 8.61 19.81 4.13
C PHE A 438 10.06 19.63 3.65
N GLN A 439 10.95 19.20 4.54
CA GLN A 439 12.36 19.01 4.20
C GLN A 439 12.63 17.60 3.66
N PRO A 440 13.54 17.45 2.70
CA PRO A 440 13.92 16.13 2.19
C PRO A 440 14.68 15.33 3.25
N ASN A 441 14.41 14.03 3.34
CA ASN A 441 15.12 13.07 4.21
C ASN A 441 15.10 13.40 5.71
N VAL A 442 14.12 14.18 6.16
CA VAL A 442 13.88 14.37 7.60
C VAL A 442 12.90 13.30 8.08
N SER A 443 13.31 12.56 9.10
CA SER A 443 12.47 11.56 9.77
C SER A 443 11.16 12.18 10.27
N GLN A 444 10.06 11.47 10.06
CA GLN A 444 8.74 11.81 10.57
C GLN A 444 8.20 10.62 11.35
N THR A 445 8.03 10.80 12.66
CA THR A 445 7.24 9.89 13.46
C THR A 445 5.78 10.29 13.37
N ILE A 446 4.94 9.32 13.03
CA ILE A 446 3.52 9.52 12.75
C ILE A 446 2.72 8.82 13.85
N PHE A 447 1.91 9.58 14.56
CA PHE A 447 0.84 9.07 15.42
C PHE A 447 -0.50 9.30 14.71
N ALA A 448 -1.06 8.25 14.13
CA ALA A 448 -2.29 8.33 13.36
C ALA A 448 -3.47 7.80 14.16
N TYR A 449 -4.64 8.41 13.96
CA TYR A 449 -5.90 7.94 14.51
C TYR A 449 -7.06 8.09 13.51
N ASN A 450 -8.05 7.21 13.60
CA ASN A 450 -9.28 7.24 12.78
C ASN A 450 -10.48 6.91 13.67
N LEU A 451 -11.39 7.89 13.83
CA LEU A 451 -12.62 7.73 14.60
C LEU A 451 -13.75 7.24 13.69
N ASP A 452 -14.17 5.99 13.89
CA ASP A 452 -15.40 5.49 13.29
C ASP A 452 -16.60 5.94 14.12
N GLN A 453 -17.32 6.94 13.59
CA GLN A 453 -18.49 7.52 14.25
C GLN A 453 -19.68 6.56 14.32
N ALA A 454 -19.77 5.57 13.41
CA ALA A 454 -20.90 4.63 13.40
C ALA A 454 -20.77 3.60 14.54
N THR A 455 -19.55 3.17 14.84
CA THR A 455 -19.28 2.20 15.92
C THR A 455 -18.74 2.85 17.20
N ASN A 456 -18.47 4.16 17.17
CA ASN A 456 -17.76 4.90 18.22
C ASN A 456 -16.42 4.23 18.61
N THR A 457 -15.67 3.77 17.61
CA THR A 457 -14.37 3.11 17.78
C THR A 457 -13.25 4.04 17.31
N ILE A 458 -12.22 4.23 18.14
CA ILE A 458 -10.99 4.92 17.74
C ILE A 458 -9.94 3.88 17.36
N TRP A 459 -9.46 3.93 16.13
CA TRP A 459 -8.30 3.18 15.66
C TRP A 459 -7.07 4.05 15.73
N TYR A 460 -5.92 3.48 16.10
CA TYR A 460 -4.67 4.22 16.20
C TYR A 460 -3.44 3.38 15.91
N ASP A 461 -2.41 4.03 15.37
CA ASP A 461 -1.11 3.42 15.11
C ASP A 461 0.05 4.43 15.26
N MET A 462 1.26 3.87 15.37
CA MET A 462 2.50 4.63 15.23
C MET A 462 3.33 4.08 14.08
N SER A 463 3.94 4.95 13.29
CA SER A 463 4.88 4.58 12.22
C SER A 463 5.97 5.63 12.03
N ASP A 464 7.11 5.23 11.45
CA ASP A 464 8.18 6.16 11.06
C ASP A 464 8.34 6.14 9.54
N VAL A 465 8.57 7.32 8.97
CA VAL A 465 8.98 7.48 7.57
C VAL A 465 10.25 8.31 7.50
N PHE A 466 11.10 8.01 6.51
CA PHE A 466 12.37 8.71 6.28
C PHE A 466 13.40 8.64 7.43
N GLY A 467 13.39 7.57 8.24
CA GLY A 467 14.38 7.31 9.29
C GLY A 467 13.81 7.33 10.71
N ASP A 468 14.67 7.01 11.69
CA ASP A 468 14.33 6.96 13.12
C ASP A 468 14.83 8.23 13.84
N GLY A 469 14.06 9.32 13.81
CA GLY A 469 14.48 10.64 14.32
C GLY A 469 14.64 10.70 15.84
N PHE A 470 14.09 9.72 16.56
CA PHE A 470 14.06 9.66 18.01
C PHE A 470 14.77 8.41 18.57
N VAL A 471 15.66 7.80 17.79
CA VAL A 471 16.46 6.64 18.25
C VAL A 471 17.09 6.90 19.63
N GLY A 472 17.00 5.89 20.49
CA GLY A 472 17.48 5.96 21.87
C GLY A 472 16.54 6.72 22.82
N ARG A 473 15.34 7.12 22.38
CA ARG A 473 14.34 7.78 23.23
C ARG A 473 13.09 6.93 23.29
N ARG A 474 12.69 6.48 24.48
CA ARG A 474 11.45 5.69 24.62
C ARG A 474 10.25 6.52 24.19
N MET A 475 9.36 5.94 23.41
CA MET A 475 8.07 6.53 23.05
C MET A 475 6.95 5.56 23.37
N THR A 476 5.82 6.04 23.85
CA THR A 476 4.68 5.18 24.19
C THR A 476 3.36 5.90 23.94
N VAL A 477 2.46 5.27 23.17
CA VAL A 477 1.03 5.62 23.15
C VAL A 477 0.35 4.82 24.25
N LYS A 478 -0.22 5.53 25.23
CA LYS A 478 -0.97 4.94 26.33
C LYS A 478 -2.43 5.42 26.31
N PRO A 479 -3.39 4.51 26.17
CA PRO A 479 -4.80 4.84 26.39
C PRO A 479 -5.10 5.13 27.85
N THR A 480 -6.06 6.02 28.13
CA THR A 480 -6.57 6.22 29.50
C THR A 480 -7.43 5.06 30.00
N ASP A 481 -8.09 4.33 29.09
CA ASP A 481 -8.77 3.07 29.40
C ASP A 481 -7.74 1.92 29.48
N PRO A 482 -7.52 1.31 30.66
CA PRO A 482 -6.52 0.26 30.85
C PRO A 482 -6.84 -1.04 30.10
N ASN A 483 -8.07 -1.22 29.61
CA ASN A 483 -8.44 -2.39 28.79
C ASN A 483 -7.94 -2.27 27.35
N CYS A 484 -7.54 -1.06 26.93
CA CYS A 484 -7.04 -0.80 25.59
C CYS A 484 -5.52 -0.96 25.51
N GLN A 485 -5.03 -1.42 24.36
CA GLN A 485 -3.63 -1.81 24.20
C GLN A 485 -2.72 -0.58 24.02
N SER A 486 -1.61 -0.52 24.75
CA SER A 486 -0.57 0.50 24.50
C SER A 486 0.30 0.12 23.30
N ILE A 487 0.91 1.12 22.66
CA ILE A 487 1.97 0.95 21.66
C ILE A 487 3.27 1.46 22.27
N GLY A 488 4.31 0.63 22.36
CA GLY A 488 5.57 0.99 23.00
C GLY A 488 6.77 0.83 22.05
N TRP A 489 7.57 1.88 21.93
CA TRP A 489 8.83 1.92 21.19
C TRP A 489 9.97 2.15 22.19
N PRO A 490 10.51 1.07 22.80
CA PRO A 490 11.44 1.19 23.93
C PRO A 490 12.74 1.92 23.61
N PHE A 491 13.17 1.89 22.35
CA PHE A 491 14.41 2.51 21.86
C PHE A 491 14.16 3.61 20.83
N GLY A 492 12.94 4.17 20.78
CA GLY A 492 12.56 5.19 19.81
C GLY A 492 12.61 4.68 18.38
N ARG A 493 12.27 3.40 18.20
CA ARG A 493 12.17 2.71 16.91
C ARG A 493 10.90 1.86 16.89
N PRO A 494 10.24 1.74 15.72
CA PRO A 494 9.15 0.80 15.54
C PRO A 494 9.56 -0.63 15.88
N PRO A 495 8.74 -1.38 16.65
CA PRO A 495 8.87 -2.83 16.70
C PRO A 495 8.53 -3.43 15.32
N ALA A 496 8.90 -4.69 15.10
CA ALA A 496 8.55 -5.38 13.87
C ALA A 496 7.01 -5.48 13.70
N GLY A 497 6.54 -5.22 12.48
CA GLY A 497 5.14 -5.35 12.10
C GLY A 497 4.25 -4.18 12.47
N SER A 498 3.12 -4.06 11.78
CA SER A 498 2.12 -3.04 12.07
C SER A 498 1.48 -3.26 13.44
N GLN A 499 1.47 -2.19 14.25
CA GLN A 499 0.94 -2.19 15.61
C GLN A 499 -0.41 -1.47 15.70
N VAL A 500 -1.23 -1.47 14.63
CA VAL A 500 -2.57 -0.87 14.66
C VAL A 500 -3.40 -1.46 15.80
N LYS A 501 -3.96 -0.59 16.64
CA LYS A 501 -4.83 -0.91 17.78
C LYS A 501 -6.18 -0.20 17.63
N ASN A 502 -7.14 -0.58 18.48
CA ASN A 502 -8.39 0.14 18.64
C ASN A 502 -8.82 0.24 20.10
N CYS A 503 -9.72 1.18 20.36
CA CYS A 503 -10.35 1.42 21.64
C CYS A 503 -11.72 2.10 21.46
N GLN A 504 -12.43 2.34 22.57
CA GLN A 504 -13.65 3.16 22.56
C GLN A 504 -13.32 4.62 22.23
N GLY A 505 -14.17 5.27 21.44
CA GLY A 505 -13.95 6.64 20.94
C GLY A 505 -13.83 7.73 22.01
N LYS A 506 -14.27 7.44 23.24
CA LYS A 506 -14.14 8.31 24.42
C LYS A 506 -12.78 8.26 25.11
N THR A 507 -11.93 7.31 24.74
CA THR A 507 -10.67 7.06 25.44
C THR A 507 -9.56 7.96 24.90
N ASP A 508 -9.03 8.84 25.75
CA ASP A 508 -7.84 9.63 25.41
C ASP A 508 -6.63 8.72 25.11
N LEU A 509 -5.85 9.12 24.11
CA LEU A 509 -4.63 8.45 23.70
C LEU A 509 -3.46 9.43 23.83
N GLU A 510 -2.53 9.15 24.74
CA GLU A 510 -1.35 9.97 24.96
C GLU A 510 -0.10 9.31 24.39
N LEU A 511 0.52 9.93 23.38
CA LEU A 511 1.88 9.65 22.95
C LEU A 511 2.86 10.48 23.78
N THR A 512 3.63 9.84 24.63
CA THR A 512 4.69 10.51 25.40
C THR A 512 6.07 10.15 24.84
N PHE A 513 6.87 11.16 24.55
CA PHE A 513 8.27 11.03 24.12
C PHE A 513 9.22 11.10 25.32
N CYS A 514 10.30 10.32 25.28
CA CYS A 514 11.33 10.24 26.32
C CYS A 514 10.82 9.77 27.70
N THR A 515 9.80 8.90 27.74
CA THR A 515 9.24 8.36 28.99
C THR A 515 10.23 7.50 29.77
N GLY A 516 10.35 7.76 31.07
CA GLY A 516 11.25 7.01 31.95
C GLY A 516 12.71 7.39 31.67
N HIS A 517 13.21 8.35 32.44
CA HIS A 517 14.51 9.03 32.31
C HIS A 517 15.78 8.14 32.31
N CYS A 518 15.63 6.82 32.31
CA CYS A 518 16.72 5.87 32.24
C CYS A 518 16.49 4.94 31.03
N LEU A 519 17.38 5.02 30.05
CA LEU A 519 17.56 3.94 29.09
C LEU A 519 17.86 2.64 29.87
N PRO A 520 17.07 1.57 29.75
CA PRO A 520 17.54 0.25 30.16
C PRO A 520 18.37 -0.29 29.01
N SER A 521 19.60 0.19 28.87
CA SER A 521 20.61 -0.50 28.06
C SER A 521 21.97 -0.31 28.69
N TRP A 522 22.37 -1.31 29.46
CA TRP A 522 23.77 -1.63 29.68
C TRP A 522 24.33 -2.14 28.34
N SER A 523 25.16 -1.34 27.67
CA SER A 523 25.95 -1.81 26.52
C SER A 523 27.42 -1.98 26.93
N PRO A 524 28.12 -3.01 26.44
CA PRO A 524 29.58 -3.04 26.49
C PRO A 524 30.12 -1.76 25.86
N CYS A 525 31.04 -1.07 26.53
CA CYS A 525 31.68 0.08 25.93
C CYS A 525 32.47 -0.46 24.71
N GLY A 526 32.01 -0.14 23.50
CA GLY A 526 32.42 -0.82 22.25
C GLY A 526 33.89 -0.67 21.88
N ASN A 527 34.21 -0.84 20.59
CA ASN A 527 35.57 -0.94 20.01
C ASN A 527 36.59 0.19 20.35
N ASN A 528 36.21 1.21 21.10
CA ASN A 528 37.08 2.31 21.52
C ASN A 528 37.84 2.04 22.85
N ALA A 529 37.58 0.94 23.56
CA ALA A 529 38.35 0.52 24.74
C ALA A 529 38.47 -1.02 24.87
N PRO A 530 39.28 -1.68 24.03
CA PRO A 530 39.47 -3.13 24.11
C PRO A 530 40.06 -3.55 25.47
N GLY A 531 39.35 -4.40 26.23
CA GLY A 531 39.80 -4.94 27.52
C GLY A 531 39.27 -4.26 28.79
N ASP A 532 38.31 -3.33 28.66
CA ASP A 532 37.66 -2.67 29.80
C ASP A 532 36.38 -3.43 30.23
N ASN A 533 36.36 -3.95 31.47
CA ASN A 533 35.27 -4.77 32.00
C ASN A 533 34.12 -3.94 32.63
N ARG A 534 34.16 -2.61 32.52
CA ARG A 534 33.12 -1.71 33.06
C ARG A 534 31.89 -1.67 32.17
N VAL A 535 30.73 -1.40 32.77
CA VAL A 535 29.45 -1.32 32.05
C VAL A 535 29.03 0.14 31.94
N CYS A 536 28.72 0.58 30.72
CA CYS A 536 28.30 1.95 30.45
C CYS A 536 26.86 2.17 30.95
N CYS A 537 26.65 3.13 31.86
CA CYS A 537 25.33 3.56 32.32
C CYS A 537 24.92 4.78 31.49
N THR A 538 23.92 4.64 30.62
CA THR A 538 23.38 5.80 29.88
C THR A 538 22.41 6.55 30.79
N HIS A 539 22.94 7.41 31.67
CA HIS A 539 22.18 8.53 32.21
C HIS A 539 22.45 9.76 31.35
N CYS A 540 21.37 10.44 30.96
CA CYS A 540 21.27 11.82 30.46
C CYS A 540 22.45 12.41 29.67
N ILE A 541 22.17 12.79 28.42
CA ILE A 541 22.95 13.62 27.49
C ILE A 541 24.04 14.47 28.18
N GLY A 542 25.34 14.23 27.87
CA GLY A 542 26.39 15.25 28.05
C GLY A 542 27.81 14.79 28.40
N SER A 543 28.00 13.69 29.13
CA SER A 543 29.35 13.22 29.50
C SER A 543 29.40 11.70 29.70
N HIS A 544 30.35 11.05 29.02
CA HIS A 544 30.62 9.63 29.22
C HIS A 544 31.28 9.42 30.60
N HIS A 545 30.60 8.70 31.51
CA HIS A 545 31.21 8.22 32.75
C HIS A 545 31.15 6.68 32.78
N CYS A 546 32.32 6.03 32.77
CA CYS A 546 32.43 4.60 33.04
C CYS A 546 32.45 4.37 34.56
N VAL A 547 31.45 3.67 35.08
CA VAL A 547 31.37 3.28 36.49
C VAL A 547 31.71 1.80 36.66
N ALA A 548 32.28 1.45 37.82
CA ALA A 548 32.54 0.05 38.17
C ALA A 548 31.21 -0.73 38.22
N ALA A 549 31.21 -1.97 37.74
CA ALA A 549 30.03 -2.83 37.81
C ALA A 549 29.60 -2.99 39.28
N PRO A 550 28.31 -2.89 39.62
CA PRO A 550 27.86 -3.20 40.96
C PRO A 550 28.21 -4.66 41.26
N ASN A 551 28.85 -4.89 42.40
CA ASN A 551 29.08 -6.25 42.90
C ASN A 551 27.72 -6.94 43.05
N VAL A 552 27.61 -8.15 42.49
CA VAL A 552 26.42 -9.01 42.44
C VAL A 552 25.80 -9.19 43.82
#